data_AF-M2SMU7-F1
#
_entry.id   AF-M2SMU7-F1
#
_cell.length_a   1.000
_cell.length_b   1.000
_cell.length_c   1.000
_cell.angle_alpha   90.00
_cell.angle_beta   90.00
_cell.angle_gamma   90.00
#
_symmetry.space_group_name_H-M   'P 1'
#
loop_
_entity.id
_entity.type
_entity.pdbx_description
1 polymer ?
#
loop_
_entity_poly.entity_id
_entity_poly.type
_entity_poly.pdbx_seq_one_letter_code
_entity_poly.pdbx_strand_id
1 'polypeptide(L)'
;MSQSYAESLLSPSGSADDQIPASSTAIEIPSNSTSAGAQRKPRVALACKRCKRRKQRCDGARPVCRSCERAGVACAYERTLRPQYPGGKSA
;
A
#
# COMPACT_ATOMS: atom_id res chain seq x y z
N MET A 1 45.78 -48.04 -9.47
CA MET A 1 45.37 -48.17 -10.88
C MET A 1 43.84 -48.16 -10.93
N SER A 2 43.08 -47.54 -11.82
CA SER A 2 43.25 -46.52 -12.85
C SER A 2 41.84 -46.32 -13.41
N GLN A 3 41.28 -45.11 -13.28
CA GLN A 3 40.43 -44.39 -14.26
C GLN A 3 39.18 -45.05 -14.90
N SER A 4 38.04 -44.34 -14.81
CA SER A 4 37.10 -44.02 -15.91
C SER A 4 35.91 -43.22 -15.34
N TYR A 5 35.97 -41.89 -15.17
CA TYR A 5 35.71 -40.82 -16.16
C TYR A 5 34.66 -41.16 -17.24
N ALA A 6 33.40 -40.85 -16.95
CA ALA A 6 32.36 -40.59 -17.94
C ALA A 6 31.17 -39.80 -17.30
N GLU A 7 31.44 -38.64 -16.70
CA GLU A 7 30.40 -37.59 -16.60
C GLU A 7 30.38 -36.84 -17.94
N SER A 8 29.68 -37.44 -18.90
CA SER A 8 29.42 -36.81 -20.20
C SER A 8 28.35 -35.74 -20.04
N LEU A 9 28.84 -34.51 -20.05
CA LEU A 9 28.25 -33.27 -20.54
C LEU A 9 26.97 -33.40 -21.40
N LEU A 10 26.13 -32.36 -21.26
CA LEU A 10 25.19 -31.75 -22.23
C LEU A 10 23.67 -32.03 -22.09
N SER A 11 23.02 -31.07 -21.44
CA SER A 11 21.82 -30.33 -21.85
C SER A 11 20.65 -31.07 -22.50
N PRO A 12 19.50 -31.23 -21.81
CA PRO A 12 18.23 -31.32 -22.51
C PRO A 12 17.87 -29.92 -23.03
N SER A 13 17.94 -29.77 -24.36
CA SER A 13 17.30 -28.69 -25.11
C SER A 13 15.78 -28.78 -24.94
N GLY A 14 15.28 -28.18 -23.87
CA GLY A 14 13.85 -27.95 -23.67
C GLY A 14 13.42 -26.66 -24.36
N SER A 15 13.23 -26.72 -25.69
CA SER A 15 12.46 -25.72 -26.43
C SER A 15 10.99 -25.84 -26.02
N ALA A 16 10.59 -25.09 -24.99
CA ALA A 16 9.19 -24.90 -24.66
C ALA A 16 8.75 -23.53 -25.19
N ASP A 17 8.28 -23.60 -26.44
CA ASP A 17 7.22 -22.81 -27.07
C ASP A 17 6.91 -21.42 -26.46
N ASP A 18 7.23 -20.41 -27.26
CA ASP A 18 6.75 -19.04 -27.19
C ASP A 18 5.21 -19.04 -27.32
N GLN A 19 4.51 -19.17 -26.19
CA GLN A 19 3.10 -18.79 -26.10
C GLN A 19 2.97 -17.51 -25.29
N ILE A 20 3.21 -16.41 -25.97
CA ILE A 20 2.57 -15.14 -25.68
C ILE A 20 1.16 -15.25 -26.28
N PRO A 21 0.10 -15.57 -25.52
CA PRO A 21 -1.23 -15.42 -26.06
C PRO A 21 -1.47 -13.93 -26.31
N ALA A 22 -1.47 -13.54 -27.58
CA ALA A 22 -2.12 -12.32 -28.06
C ALA A 22 -3.64 -12.44 -27.84
N SER A 23 -4.05 -12.55 -26.58
CA SER A 23 -5.41 -12.30 -26.17
C SER A 23 -5.54 -10.79 -26.08
N SER A 24 -5.67 -10.19 -27.27
CA SER A 24 -6.36 -8.94 -27.50
C SER A 24 -7.83 -9.12 -27.13
N THR A 25 -8.09 -9.43 -25.87
CA THR A 25 -9.39 -9.22 -25.27
C THR A 25 -9.18 -7.94 -24.50
N ALA A 26 -9.69 -6.86 -25.09
CA ALA A 26 -9.77 -5.56 -24.45
C ALA A 26 -10.04 -5.78 -22.96
N ILE A 27 -9.08 -5.37 -22.13
CA ILE A 27 -9.38 -5.08 -20.74
C ILE A 27 -10.45 -3.99 -20.86
N GLU A 28 -11.72 -4.40 -20.76
CA GLU A 28 -12.76 -3.50 -20.30
C GLU A 28 -12.27 -3.07 -18.93
N ILE A 29 -11.51 -1.97 -18.94
CA ILE A 29 -11.42 -1.07 -17.81
C ILE A 29 -12.89 -0.84 -17.48
N PRO A 30 -13.43 -1.35 -16.37
CA PRO A 30 -14.79 -1.00 -16.00
C PRO A 30 -14.73 0.51 -15.79
N SER A 31 -15.09 1.22 -16.84
CA SER A 31 -15.38 2.64 -16.88
C SER A 31 -16.66 2.74 -16.11
N ASN A 32 -16.57 2.57 -14.80
CA ASN A 32 -17.59 2.99 -13.88
C ASN A 32 -17.53 4.52 -13.80
N SER A 33 -17.73 5.13 -14.95
CA SER A 33 -18.13 6.50 -15.20
C SER A 33 -19.64 6.61 -14.90
N THR A 34 -20.08 6.03 -13.79
CA THR A 34 -21.25 6.53 -13.08
C THR A 34 -20.73 7.64 -12.18
N SER A 35 -20.76 8.84 -12.75
CA SER A 35 -20.79 10.13 -12.06
C SER A 35 -21.99 10.17 -11.12
N ALA A 36 -21.91 9.42 -10.02
CA ALA A 36 -22.80 9.49 -8.88
C ALA A 36 -21.95 9.48 -7.62
N GLY A 37 -21.28 10.61 -7.39
CA GLY A 37 -20.75 11.00 -6.08
C GLY A 37 -20.02 9.89 -5.32
N ALA A 38 -18.98 9.30 -5.90
CA ALA A 38 -18.02 8.51 -5.13
C ALA A 38 -17.42 9.47 -4.09
N GLN A 39 -18.02 9.52 -2.91
CA GLN A 39 -17.57 10.30 -1.78
C GLN A 39 -16.19 9.76 -1.45
N ARG A 40 -15.17 10.36 -2.08
CA ARG A 40 -13.77 10.05 -1.84
C ARG A 40 -13.63 10.19 -0.34
N LYS A 41 -13.45 9.06 0.35
CA LYS A 41 -13.29 9.04 1.80
C LYS A 41 -12.28 10.13 2.11
N PRO A 42 -12.66 11.18 2.85
CA PRO A 42 -11.81 12.35 3.00
C PRO A 42 -10.46 11.85 3.51
N ARG A 43 -9.40 12.10 2.73
CA ARG A 43 -8.05 11.70 3.14
C ARG A 43 -7.79 12.36 4.48
N VAL A 44 -7.48 11.52 5.46
CA VAL A 44 -7.32 11.96 6.83
C VAL A 44 -6.07 12.81 6.91
N ALA A 45 -6.25 14.12 7.07
CA ALA A 45 -5.13 15.06 7.18
C ALA A 45 -4.27 14.80 8.43
N LEU A 46 -4.86 14.21 9.47
CA LEU A 46 -4.20 13.99 10.76
C LEU A 46 -4.53 12.61 11.34
N ALA A 47 -3.53 11.74 11.45
CA ALA A 47 -3.64 10.51 12.21
C ALA A 47 -3.75 10.80 13.72
N CYS A 48 -4.55 10.01 14.45
CA CYS A 48 -4.66 10.12 15.90
C CYS A 48 -3.33 9.77 16.60
N LYS A 49 -3.17 10.16 17.88
CA LYS A 49 -1.93 9.93 18.67
C LYS A 49 -1.49 8.47 18.66
N ARG A 50 -2.45 7.53 18.80
CA ARG A 50 -2.12 6.09 18.87
C ARG A 50 -1.68 5.54 17.52
N CYS A 51 -2.37 5.88 16.44
CA CYS A 51 -1.98 5.49 15.09
C CYS A 51 -0.62 6.10 14.71
N LYS A 52 -0.34 7.35 15.10
CA LYS A 52 0.99 7.97 14.96
C LYS A 52 2.07 7.18 15.70
N ARG A 53 1.86 6.89 17.00
CA ARG A 53 2.82 6.12 17.81
C ARG A 53 3.08 4.71 17.25
N ARG A 54 2.03 4.05 16.74
CA ARG A 54 2.12 2.70 16.16
C ARG A 54 2.53 2.70 14.68
N LYS A 55 2.69 3.87 14.06
CA LYS A 55 2.97 4.06 12.62
C LYS A 55 2.00 3.31 11.71
N GLN A 56 0.72 3.25 12.10
CA GLN A 56 -0.34 2.56 11.35
C GLN A 56 -1.23 3.55 10.60
N ARG A 57 -1.90 3.06 9.56
CA ARG A 57 -2.90 3.85 8.84
C ARG A 57 -4.04 4.25 9.78
N CYS A 58 -4.42 5.53 9.76
CA CYS A 58 -5.53 6.05 10.53
C CYS A 58 -6.68 6.40 9.59
N ASP A 59 -7.88 5.89 9.88
CA ASP A 59 -9.10 6.16 9.10
C ASP A 59 -9.75 7.50 9.42
N GLY A 60 -9.27 8.22 10.44
CA GLY A 60 -9.73 9.59 10.72
C GLY A 60 -11.18 9.71 11.17
N ALA A 61 -11.88 8.60 11.37
CA ALA A 61 -13.25 8.59 11.87
C ALA A 61 -13.29 9.25 13.26
N ARG A 62 -14.29 10.12 13.47
CA ARG A 62 -14.53 10.84 14.73
C ARG A 62 -15.86 10.32 15.28
N PRO A 63 -15.98 9.98 16.58
CA PRO A 63 -15.06 10.32 17.68
C PRO A 63 -13.82 9.42 17.81
N VAL A 64 -13.88 8.18 17.32
CA VAL A 64 -12.83 7.16 17.46
C VAL A 64 -12.51 6.57 16.07
N CYS A 65 -11.23 6.42 15.73
CA CYS A 65 -10.86 5.75 14.47
C CYS A 65 -11.10 4.24 14.57
N ARG A 66 -11.41 3.57 13.45
CA ARG A 66 -11.67 2.12 13.40
C ARG A 66 -10.59 1.27 14.08
N SER A 67 -9.31 1.64 13.93
CA SER A 67 -8.22 0.92 14.60
C SER A 67 -8.26 1.04 16.13
N CYS A 68 -8.65 2.21 16.66
CA CYS A 68 -8.78 2.41 18.11
C CYS A 68 -10.08 1.82 18.64
N GLU A 69 -11.16 1.87 17.86
CA GLU A 69 -12.45 1.25 18.17
C GLU A 69 -12.30 -0.27 18.35
N ARG A 70 -11.67 -0.94 17.37
CA ARG A 70 -11.37 -2.39 17.46
C ARG A 70 -10.45 -2.74 18.62
N ALA A 71 -9.56 -1.83 19.00
CA ALA A 71 -8.68 -2.03 20.13
C ALA A 71 -9.35 -1.72 21.48
N GLY A 72 -10.53 -1.09 21.49
CA GLY A 72 -11.22 -0.69 22.73
C GLY A 72 -10.47 0.37 23.54
N VAL A 73 -9.73 1.27 22.87
CA VAL A 73 -8.84 2.24 23.55
C VAL A 73 -9.18 3.68 23.21
N ALA A 74 -8.78 4.58 24.11
CA ALA A 74 -8.93 6.01 23.92
C ALA A 74 -8.26 6.51 22.63
N CYS A 75 -9.05 7.20 21.79
CA CYS A 75 -8.59 7.83 20.56
C CYS A 75 -8.49 9.33 20.76
N ALA A 76 -7.27 9.86 20.75
CA ALA A 76 -7.02 11.28 20.88
C ALA A 76 -6.42 11.84 19.59
N TYR A 77 -7.00 12.91 19.06
CA TYR A 77 -6.44 13.68 17.95
C TYR A 77 -5.75 14.92 18.52
N GLU A 78 -4.41 14.95 18.49
CA GLU A 78 -3.67 16.13 18.89
C GLU A 78 -3.65 17.13 17.74
N ARG A 79 -4.42 18.21 17.85
CA ARG A 79 -4.12 19.40 17.05
C ARG A 79 -2.90 20.03 17.69
N THR A 80 -1.72 19.70 17.17
CA THR A 80 -0.56 20.57 17.38
C THR A 80 -0.92 21.88 16.69
N LEU A 81 -1.55 22.80 17.43
CA LEU A 81 -1.46 24.22 17.14
C LEU A 81 0.03 24.45 16.94
N ARG A 82 0.40 24.93 15.75
CA ARG A 82 1.77 24.91 15.24
C ARG A 82 2.77 25.12 16.38
N PRO A 83 3.78 24.26 16.55
CA PRO A 83 4.85 24.58 17.47
C PRO A 83 5.34 25.97 17.09
N GLN A 84 5.17 26.94 18.00
CA GLN A 84 5.70 28.28 17.85
C GLN A 84 7.21 28.10 17.83
N TYR A 85 7.75 27.91 16.62
CA TYR A 85 9.17 27.91 16.40
C TYR A 85 9.63 29.33 16.74
N PRO A 86 10.46 29.54 17.77
CA PRO A 86 10.85 30.88 18.24
C PRO A 86 11.80 31.61 17.27
N GLY A 87 11.70 31.36 15.96
CA GLY A 87 12.59 31.92 14.93
C GLY A 87 11.99 32.01 13.52
N GLY A 88 10.66 31.92 13.38
CA GLY A 88 9.98 32.12 12.10
C GLY A 88 9.71 33.60 11.88
N LYS A 89 10.63 34.30 11.21
CA LYS A 89 10.49 35.67 10.70
C LYS A 89 9.04 36.01 10.31
N SER A 90 8.38 36.83 11.13
CA SER A 90 7.26 37.66 10.67
C SER A 90 7.84 38.70 9.71
N ALA A 91 7.14 38.97 8.62
CA ALA A 91 7.47 40.05 7.69
C ALA A 91 7.54 41.41 8.39
#